data_AF-A0A9D9LLW5-F1
#
_entry.id   AF-A0A9D9LLW5-F1
#
_cell.length_a   1.000
_cell.length_b   1.000
_cell.length_c   1.000
_cell.angle_alpha   90.00
_cell.angle_beta   90.00
_cell.angle_gamma   90.00
#
_symmetry.space_group_name_H-M   'P 1'
#
loop_
_entity.id
_entity.type
_entity.pdbx_description
1 polymer ?
#
loop_
_entity_poly.entity_id
_entity_poly.type
_entity_poly.pdbx_seq_one_letter_code
_entity_poly.pdbx_strand_id
1 'polypeptide(L)'
;MDNIVEYRSDMPASNEYPRRIVSPLTPSPCCQANMTRVGHSAIDATWRFYYKRCSVCGYTVRCFYAPSLTAMFEAGRQVRLALAEMNLGTSGRKRRTRAEIAAERAAAERWPARKDAKVQPIRHLPPVRLAQSTA
;
A
#
# COMPACT_ATOMS: atom_id res chain seq x y z
N MET A 1 -13.04 1.47 10.31
CA MET A 1 -14.03 2.57 10.45
C MET A 1 -15.11 2.30 9.44
N ASP A 2 -16.37 2.27 9.84
CA ASP A 2 -17.46 2.00 8.90
C ASP A 2 -17.62 3.14 7.90
N ASN A 3 -17.92 2.78 6.65
CA ASN A 3 -18.10 3.76 5.60
C ASN A 3 -19.44 4.47 5.75
N ILE A 4 -19.42 5.76 6.09
CA ILE A 4 -20.64 6.57 6.23
C ILE A 4 -21.24 7.01 4.87
N VAL A 5 -20.59 6.69 3.75
CA VAL A 5 -21.07 7.06 2.41
C VAL A 5 -22.00 5.97 1.88
N GLU A 6 -23.25 6.35 1.63
CA GLU A 6 -24.25 5.54 0.98
C GLU A 6 -24.41 5.97 -0.47
N TYR A 7 -24.13 5.03 -1.39
CA TYR A 7 -24.28 5.26 -2.81
C TYR A 7 -25.69 4.90 -3.26
N ARG A 8 -26.44 5.91 -3.72
CA ARG A 8 -27.86 5.78 -4.07
C ARG A 8 -28.18 6.60 -5.33
N SER A 9 -29.18 6.14 -6.07
CA SER A 9 -29.74 6.83 -7.24
C SER A 9 -31.16 7.33 -7.02
N ASP A 10 -31.83 6.86 -5.97
CA ASP A 10 -33.24 7.10 -5.67
C ASP A 10 -33.47 8.34 -4.78
N MET A 11 -32.40 8.95 -4.27
CA MET A 11 -32.47 10.14 -3.42
C MET A 11 -31.45 11.19 -3.83
N PRO A 12 -31.73 12.49 -3.59
CA PRO A 12 -30.76 13.54 -3.83
C PRO A 12 -29.55 13.40 -2.92
N ALA A 13 -28.40 13.85 -3.39
CA ALA A 13 -27.16 13.82 -2.64
C ALA A 13 -27.24 14.72 -1.39
N SER A 14 -27.06 14.15 -0.20
CA SER A 14 -27.07 14.88 1.08
C SER A 14 -25.74 14.72 1.82
N ASN A 15 -25.43 15.66 2.71
CA ASN A 15 -24.23 15.62 3.54
C ASN A 15 -24.59 15.88 5.01
N GLU A 16 -24.66 14.81 5.78
CA GLU A 16 -24.94 14.81 7.23
C GLU A 16 -23.69 14.35 8.00
N TYR A 17 -22.50 14.67 7.47
CA TYR A 17 -21.23 14.37 8.13
C TYR A 17 -21.23 14.89 9.59
N PRO A 18 -20.77 14.11 10.57
CA PRO A 18 -20.03 12.84 10.44
C PRO A 18 -20.90 11.58 10.41
N ARG A 19 -22.23 11.69 10.44
CA ARG A 19 -23.11 10.52 10.61
C ARG A 19 -23.33 9.76 9.31
N ARG A 20 -23.61 10.48 8.22
CA ARG A 20 -24.04 9.89 6.95
C ARG A 20 -23.78 10.83 5.79
N ILE A 21 -23.45 10.29 4.62
CA ILE A 21 -23.35 11.04 3.37
C ILE A 21 -24.05 10.25 2.28
N VAL A 22 -25.10 10.81 1.68
CA VAL A 22 -25.74 10.21 0.50
C VAL A 22 -25.04 10.75 -0.75
N SER A 23 -24.60 9.83 -1.60
CA SER A 23 -23.84 10.14 -2.80
C SER A 23 -24.42 9.46 -4.04
N PRO A 24 -24.38 10.13 -5.21
CA PRO A 24 -24.65 9.47 -6.49
C PRO A 24 -23.73 8.26 -6.71
N LEU A 25 -24.24 7.24 -7.39
CA LEU A 25 -23.48 6.01 -7.70
C LEU A 25 -22.23 6.29 -8.56
N THR A 26 -22.32 7.24 -9.49
CA THR A 26 -21.27 7.50 -10.48
C THR A 26 -20.79 8.94 -10.44
N PRO A 27 -19.49 9.19 -10.70
CA PRO A 27 -18.98 10.54 -10.85
C PRO A 27 -19.58 11.21 -12.09
N SER A 28 -19.68 12.54 -12.04
CA SER A 28 -20.05 13.40 -13.18
C SER A 28 -18.84 14.23 -13.63
N PRO A 29 -18.83 14.79 -14.86
CA PRO A 29 -17.71 15.59 -15.37
C PRO A 29 -17.29 16.74 -14.44
N CYS A 30 -18.23 17.35 -13.72
CA CYS A 30 -17.94 18.41 -12.75
C CYS A 30 -17.02 17.96 -11.60
N CYS A 31 -16.91 16.67 -11.29
CA CYS A 31 -16.13 16.16 -10.17
C CYS A 31 -14.62 16.39 -10.32
N GLN A 32 -14.12 16.52 -11.55
CA GLN A 32 -12.68 16.65 -11.74
C GLN A 32 -12.11 17.94 -11.10
N ALA A 33 -12.88 19.03 -11.13
CA ALA A 33 -12.45 20.32 -10.60
C ALA A 33 -13.07 20.66 -9.23
N ASN A 34 -14.22 20.08 -8.88
CA ASN A 34 -15.05 20.56 -7.78
C ASN A 34 -15.02 19.68 -6.53
N MET A 35 -14.06 18.75 -6.42
CA MET A 35 -13.94 17.84 -5.28
C MET A 35 -13.25 18.50 -4.09
N THR A 36 -14.01 18.80 -3.04
CA THR A 36 -13.53 19.42 -1.82
C THR A 36 -13.45 18.42 -0.68
N ARG A 37 -12.56 18.65 0.29
CA ARG A 37 -12.45 17.82 1.47
C ARG A 37 -13.63 18.06 2.42
N VAL A 38 -14.19 16.99 2.95
CA VAL A 38 -15.23 16.99 3.98
C VAL A 38 -14.67 16.45 5.29
N GLY A 39 -14.74 17.27 6.33
CA GLY A 39 -14.40 16.87 7.70
C GLY A 39 -12.93 16.59 7.98
N HIS A 40 -12.70 15.88 9.09
CA HIS A 40 -11.37 15.52 9.56
C HIS A 40 -10.86 14.24 8.91
N SER A 41 -9.54 14.04 8.96
CA SER A 41 -8.96 12.76 8.55
C SER A 41 -9.28 11.69 9.58
N ALA A 42 -9.52 10.49 9.09
CA ALA A 42 -9.77 9.29 9.89
C ALA A 42 -8.79 8.19 9.47
N ILE A 43 -8.80 7.09 10.22
CA ILE A 43 -7.98 5.91 9.94
C ILE A 43 -8.94 4.75 9.64
N ASP A 44 -8.72 4.06 8.53
CA ASP A 44 -9.37 2.79 8.22
C ASP A 44 -8.31 1.73 8.00
N ALA A 45 -8.35 0.69 8.83
CA ALA A 45 -7.26 -0.27 8.98
C ALA A 45 -5.89 0.43 9.11
N THR A 46 -5.03 0.28 8.11
CA THR A 46 -3.67 0.84 8.10
C THR A 46 -3.58 2.18 7.38
N TRP A 47 -4.67 2.72 6.83
CA TRP A 47 -4.62 3.89 5.97
C TRP A 47 -5.31 5.10 6.57
N ARG A 48 -4.67 6.27 6.45
CA ARG A 48 -5.27 7.57 6.70
C ARG A 48 -6.07 7.98 5.48
N PHE A 49 -7.28 8.46 5.72
CA PHE A 49 -8.17 8.93 4.68
C PHE A 49 -8.95 10.15 5.13
N TYR A 50 -9.56 10.84 4.17
CA TYR A 50 -10.61 11.83 4.40
C TYR A 50 -11.66 11.69 3.31
N TYR A 51 -12.86 12.21 3.53
CA TYR A 51 -13.88 12.23 2.49
C TYR A 51 -13.65 13.40 1.54
N LYS A 52 -13.81 13.17 0.23
CA LYS A 52 -13.93 14.22 -0.77
C LYS A 52 -15.34 14.22 -1.33
N ARG A 53 -15.95 15.40 -1.46
CA ARG A 53 -17.28 15.59 -2.03
C ARG A 53 -17.25 16.66 -3.12
N CYS A 54 -17.93 16.41 -4.23
CA CYS A 54 -18.13 17.38 -5.29
C CYS A 54 -19.11 18.46 -4.80
N SER A 55 -18.72 19.73 -4.85
CA SER A 55 -19.60 20.84 -4.46
C SER A 55 -20.79 21.05 -5.40
N VAL A 56 -20.73 20.48 -6.62
CA VAL A 56 -21.78 20.64 -7.65
C VAL A 56 -22.78 19.48 -7.63
N CYS A 57 -22.33 18.24 -7.79
CA CYS A 57 -23.22 17.07 -7.89
C CYS A 57 -23.31 16.23 -6.61
N GLY A 58 -22.49 16.51 -5.59
CA GLY A 58 -22.49 15.75 -4.33
C GLY A 58 -21.86 14.35 -4.41
N TYR A 59 -21.22 13.98 -5.52
CA TYR A 59 -20.43 12.75 -5.60
C TYR A 59 -19.33 12.73 -4.53
N THR A 60 -19.22 11.63 -3.79
CA THR A 60 -18.41 11.53 -2.58
C THR A 60 -17.57 10.26 -2.60
N VAL A 61 -16.30 10.35 -2.25
CA VAL A 61 -15.38 9.20 -2.14
C VAL A 61 -14.49 9.31 -0.91
N ARG A 62 -13.96 8.17 -0.47
CA ARG A 62 -12.82 8.13 0.47
C ARG A 62 -11.53 8.36 -0.30
N CYS A 63 -10.73 9.32 0.14
CA CYS A 63 -9.40 9.60 -0.39
C CYS A 63 -8.34 9.12 0.60
N PHE A 64 -7.77 7.94 0.32
CA PHE A 64 -6.66 7.38 1.07
C PHE A 64 -5.36 8.04 0.61
N TYR A 65 -4.55 8.55 1.54
CA TYR A 65 -3.41 9.41 1.18
C TYR A 65 -2.09 9.04 1.88
N ALA A 66 -2.13 8.29 2.98
CA ALA A 66 -0.92 7.85 3.66
C ALA A 66 -1.19 6.63 4.54
N PRO A 67 -0.20 5.75 4.76
CA PRO A 67 -0.29 4.77 5.83
C PRO A 67 -0.28 5.45 7.21
N SER A 68 -0.96 4.84 8.18
CA SER A 68 -0.97 5.25 9.58
C SER A 68 0.25 4.66 10.28
N LEU A 69 1.16 5.51 10.77
CA LEU A 69 2.31 5.07 11.55
C LEU A 69 1.90 4.21 12.75
N THR A 70 0.84 4.61 13.45
CA THR A 70 0.31 3.84 14.59
C THR A 70 -0.11 2.44 14.17
N ALA A 71 -0.84 2.32 13.05
CA ALA A 71 -1.28 1.02 12.55
C ALA A 71 -0.09 0.16 12.06
N MET A 72 0.93 0.77 11.46
CA MET A 72 2.15 0.05 11.06
C MET A 72 2.92 -0.47 12.29
N PHE A 73 3.03 0.32 13.35
CA PHE A 73 3.68 -0.12 14.59
C PHE A 73 2.91 -1.25 15.27
N GLU A 74 1.58 -1.20 15.25
CA GLU A 74 0.73 -2.23 15.82
C GLU A 74 0.86 -3.55 15.04
N ALA A 75 0.83 -3.51 13.70
CA ALA A 75 1.11 -4.68 12.87
C ALA A 75 2.51 -5.26 13.16
N GLY A 76 3.53 -4.41 13.27
CA GLY A 76 4.88 -4.84 13.64
C GLY A 76 4.97 -5.46 15.04
N ARG A 77 4.18 -4.96 16.00
CA ARG A 77 4.06 -5.56 17.34
C ARG A 77 3.42 -6.94 17.26
N GLN A 78 2.35 -7.12 16.49
CA GLN A 78 1.69 -8.42 16.32
C GLN A 78 2.62 -9.45 15.69
N VAL A 79 3.37 -9.07 14.65
CA VAL A 79 4.40 -9.95 14.05
C VAL A 79 5.43 -10.36 15.10
N ARG A 80 5.90 -9.42 15.93
CA ARG A 80 6.88 -9.72 16.98
C ARG A 80 6.32 -10.69 18.02
N LEU A 81 5.06 -10.54 18.41
CA LEU A 81 4.39 -11.43 19.38
C LEU A 81 4.20 -12.83 18.79
N ALA A 82 3.70 -12.94 17.55
CA ALA A 82 3.54 -14.21 16.88
C ALA A 82 4.88 -14.96 16.70
N LEU A 83 5.94 -14.24 16.33
CA LEU A 83 7.29 -14.82 16.28
C LEU A 83 7.73 -15.35 17.65
N ALA A 84 7.50 -14.59 18.72
CA ALA A 84 7.81 -15.03 20.08
C ALA A 84 7.00 -16.27 20.49
N GLU A 85 5.71 -16.34 20.19
CA GLU A 85 4.85 -17.52 20.43
C GLU A 85 5.37 -18.76 19.71
N MET A 86 5.87 -18.61 18.49
CA MET A 86 6.48 -19.69 17.72
C MET A 86 7.91 -20.03 18.16
N ASN A 87 8.45 -19.38 19.21
CA ASN A 87 9.86 -19.44 19.59
C ASN A 87 10.82 -19.09 18.44
N LEU A 88 10.36 -18.30 17.47
CA LEU A 88 11.14 -17.79 16.35
C LEU A 88 11.65 -16.38 16.68
N GLY A 89 12.93 -16.11 16.40
CA GLY A 89 13.52 -14.79 16.68
C GLY A 89 13.83 -14.50 18.16
N THR A 90 13.51 -15.42 19.07
CA THR A 90 13.95 -15.44 20.48
C THR A 90 15.39 -15.94 20.64
N SER A 91 16.02 -16.43 19.57
CA SER A 91 17.47 -16.66 19.58
C SER A 91 18.12 -15.33 19.93
N GLY A 92 18.82 -15.25 21.07
CA GLY A 92 19.48 -14.05 21.59
C GLY A 92 20.56 -13.55 20.64
N ARG A 93 20.18 -13.00 19.48
CA ARG A 93 21.07 -12.20 18.65
C ARG A 93 21.41 -10.98 19.48
N LYS A 94 22.57 -11.07 20.12
CA LYS A 94 23.25 -9.98 20.80
C LYS A 94 23.06 -8.71 19.97
N ARG A 95 22.56 -7.64 20.59
CA ARG A 95 22.37 -6.36 19.92
C ARG A 95 23.73 -5.94 19.35
N ARG A 96 23.86 -5.93 18.01
CA ARG A 96 25.16 -5.73 17.37
C ARG A 96 25.71 -4.35 17.73
N THR A 97 26.98 -4.27 18.05
CA THR A 97 27.63 -2.99 18.32
C THR A 97 27.84 -2.22 17.01
N ARG A 98 27.98 -0.89 17.10
CA ARG A 98 28.27 -0.04 15.92
C ARG A 98 29.57 -0.46 15.22
N ALA A 99 30.54 -1.00 15.98
CA ALA A 99 31.78 -1.53 15.46
C ALA A 99 31.58 -2.83 14.67
N GLU A 100 30.74 -3.74 15.15
CA GLU A 100 30.40 -4.99 14.44
C GLU A 100 29.71 -4.69 13.09
N ILE A 101 28.77 -3.74 13.08
CA ILE A 101 28.07 -3.32 11.85
C ILE A 101 29.05 -2.67 10.85
N ALA A 102 29.98 -1.84 11.33
CA ALA A 102 30.99 -1.20 10.48
C ALA A 102 31.96 -2.23 9.87
N ALA A 103 32.40 -3.22 10.65
CA ALA A 103 33.27 -4.29 10.18
C ALA A 103 32.59 -5.17 9.11
N GLU A 104 31.30 -5.48 9.28
CA GLU A 104 30.53 -6.27 8.31
C GLU A 104 30.32 -5.51 6.99
N ARG A 105 30.05 -4.19 7.04
CA ARG A 105 30.00 -3.33 5.83
C ARG A 105 31.34 -3.28 5.12
N ALA A 106 32.44 -3.11 5.86
CA ALA A 106 33.78 -3.08 5.30
C ALA A 106 34.17 -4.44 4.69
N ALA A 107 33.76 -5.56 5.29
CA ALA A 107 34.00 -6.89 4.75
C ALA A 107 33.18 -7.15 3.46
N ALA A 108 31.94 -6.66 3.40
CA ALA A 108 31.11 -6.73 2.19
C ALA A 108 31.65 -5.86 1.06
N GLU A 109 32.16 -4.65 1.37
CA GLU A 109 32.86 -3.79 0.41
C GLU A 109 34.20 -4.38 -0.06
N ARG A 110 34.84 -5.22 0.77
CA ARG A 110 36.09 -5.91 0.45
C ARG A 110 35.88 -7.18 -0.41
N TRP A 111 34.64 -7.62 -0.64
CA TRP A 111 34.37 -8.67 -1.63
C TRP A 111 34.74 -8.13 -3.02
N PRO A 112 35.76 -8.69 -3.70
CA PRO A 112 36.09 -8.20 -5.03
C PRO A 112 34.88 -8.47 -5.92
N ALA A 113 34.34 -7.41 -6.54
CA ALA A 113 33.45 -7.57 -7.69
C ALA A 113 34.12 -8.59 -8.61
N ARG A 114 33.49 -9.76 -8.79
CA ARG A 114 33.99 -10.84 -9.66
C ARG A 114 34.39 -10.19 -11.00
N LYS A 115 35.70 -10.01 -11.21
CA LYS A 115 36.23 -9.47 -12.48
C LYS A 115 36.12 -10.47 -13.62
N ASP A 116 35.70 -11.70 -13.33
CA ASP A 116 35.53 -12.77 -14.30
C ASP A 116 34.05 -13.04 -14.60
N ALA A 117 33.30 -12.00 -14.94
CA ALA A 117 32.15 -12.19 -15.82
C ALA A 117 32.67 -12.16 -17.26
N LYS A 118 33.25 -13.27 -17.73
CA LYS A 118 33.23 -13.55 -19.18
C LYS A 118 31.76 -13.51 -19.56
N VAL A 119 31.35 -12.44 -20.24
CA VAL A 119 30.04 -12.28 -20.86
C VAL A 119 29.80 -13.54 -21.67
N GLN A 120 28.96 -14.45 -21.16
CA GLN A 120 28.49 -15.52 -22.02
C GLN A 120 27.59 -14.85 -23.06
N PRO A 121 27.84 -15.06 -24.37
CA PRO A 121 26.95 -14.52 -25.38
C PRO A 121 25.56 -15.07 -25.12
N ILE A 122 24.57 -14.18 -25.18
CA ILE A 122 23.16 -14.52 -25.05
C ILE A 122 22.89 -15.66 -26.04
N ARG A 123 22.64 -16.87 -25.52
CA ARG A 123 22.18 -17.97 -26.35
C ARG A 123 20.78 -17.62 -26.80
N HIS A 124 20.65 -17.27 -28.09
CA HIS A 124 19.34 -17.11 -28.70
C HIS A 124 18.57 -18.41 -28.53
N LEU A 125 17.46 -18.34 -27.78
CA LEU A 125 16.50 -19.43 -27.71
C LEU A 125 15.96 -19.67 -29.13
N PRO A 126 15.93 -20.92 -29.62
CA PRO A 126 15.31 -21.20 -30.91
C PRO A 126 13.82 -20.85 -30.84
N PRO A 127 13.23 -20.32 -31.92
CA PRO A 127 11.83 -19.94 -31.94
C PRO A 127 10.95 -21.16 -31.66
N VAL A 128 10.00 -20.98 -30.74
CA VAL A 128 8.96 -21.96 -30.42
C VAL A 128 8.16 -22.23 -31.70
N ARG A 129 8.21 -23.47 -32.21
CA ARG A 129 7.31 -23.89 -33.29
C ARG A 129 5.91 -23.95 -32.71
N LEU A 130 5.06 -22.99 -33.08
CA LEU A 130 3.61 -23.10 -32.93
C LEU A 130 3.17 -24.31 -33.75
N ALA A 131 2.65 -25.34 -33.06
CA ALA A 131 1.99 -26.45 -33.71
C ALA A 131 0.81 -25.89 -34.52
N GLN A 132 0.87 -26.06 -35.84
CA GLN A 132 -0.25 -25.74 -36.71
C GLN A 132 -1.36 -26.74 -36.40
N SER A 133 -2.46 -26.22 -35.85
CA SER A 133 -3.73 -26.93 -35.76
C SER A 133 -4.27 -27.11 -37.17
N THR A 134 -4.15 -28.31 -37.73
CA THR A 134 -4.85 -28.69 -38.95
C THR A 134 -6.25 -29.20 -38.60
N ALA A 135 -7.25 -28.54 -39.19
CA ALA A 135 -8.60 -28.98 -39.55
C ALA A 135 -9.48 -29.64 -38.48
#